data_AF-A0AA39LYF8-F1
#
_entry.id   AF-A0AA39LYF8-F1
#
_cell.length_a   1.000
_cell.length_b   1.000
_cell.length_c   1.000
_cell.angle_alpha   90.00
_cell.angle_beta   90.00
_cell.angle_gamma   90.00
#
_symmetry.space_group_name_H-M   'P 1'
#
loop_
_entity.id
_entity.type
_entity.pdbx_description
1 polymer ?
#
loop_
_entity_poly.entity_id
_entity_poly.type
_entity_poly.pdbx_seq_one_letter_code
_entity_poly.pdbx_strand_id
1 'polypeptide(L)'
;MLRLHLLKGHALPVDHLDKDQYHKLRRTLASFYKQARNKLDKYFPPEAFLRFDDKKMSNKNDMEDPKCRECGKMVNVKTTRRCHVAQHLKLSYKCVVDGCKFRTDLISMVDHLWKIHSKRIAQLTAEELFEHKRIRLNFNEVMERELRKFFPYKEHIPAAPVRQEHTEVNKSMVEVHKKSTKALECDEESVQKQAEAKDKRTSPSDVKITPQLALFYYLYEQKRRDVLEAIFDEETRKVFARKVKKMGIDMPSILRMYAYWHRIELKKTIKNGIEIWLCHLCKKERKTGGERDLLNHAGTHEGISCSCVVDGCDKLVKPHTLRTHLVRNHAMHADHLEKQQYHTLRMTEKSFYKKTRRERNKYFPPEAFLRFDDKKMSNKNDLEDPKCRECGKMVNVKTTRRCHVAQHLKLSYKCVVEGCMFRADPAHVADHLSRNHSKKFGQLTAEELFELKRMRVEFKKTMERELHKFFPYKDDIPDGPFRDLF
;
A
#
# COMPACT_ATOMS: atom_id res chain seq x y z
N MET A 1 1.10 18.48 4.80
CA MET A 1 0.31 17.31 5.25
C MET A 1 0.50 16.92 6.72
N LEU A 2 1.66 17.09 7.38
CA LEU A 2 1.80 16.83 8.84
C LEU A 2 0.88 17.68 9.74
N ARG A 3 0.57 18.91 9.32
CA ARG A 3 -0.42 19.80 9.96
C ARG A 3 -1.84 19.19 10.03
N LEU A 4 -2.14 18.19 9.18
CA LEU A 4 -3.44 17.51 9.05
C LEU A 4 -3.51 16.17 9.81
N HIS A 5 -2.40 15.66 10.37
CA HIS A 5 -2.39 14.37 11.08
C HIS A 5 -2.24 14.48 12.60
N LEU A 6 -1.72 15.60 13.11
CA LEU A 6 -1.82 15.91 14.54
C LEU A 6 -3.28 16.11 15.01
N LEU A 7 -4.21 16.34 14.08
CA LEU A 7 -5.64 16.62 14.33
C LEU A 7 -6.57 15.39 14.36
N LYS A 8 -6.07 14.18 14.04
CA LYS A 8 -6.95 13.03 13.68
C LYS A 8 -6.93 11.82 14.63
N GLY A 9 -6.34 11.93 15.82
CA GLY A 9 -6.33 10.80 16.75
C GLY A 9 -6.28 11.25 18.20
N HIS A 10 -7.46 11.32 18.84
CA HIS A 10 -7.69 11.49 20.29
C HIS A 10 -6.79 12.49 21.03
N ALA A 11 -6.34 13.55 20.36
CA ALA A 11 -5.86 14.76 21.00
C ALA A 11 -6.94 15.82 20.78
N LEU A 12 -7.20 16.62 21.81
CA LEU A 12 -8.21 17.68 21.85
C LEU A 12 -8.33 18.44 20.51
N PRO A 13 -9.56 18.77 20.07
CA PRO A 13 -9.77 19.69 18.95
C PRO A 13 -8.90 20.94 19.14
N VAL A 14 -8.22 21.40 18.09
CA VAL A 14 -7.42 22.65 18.14
C VAL A 14 -8.28 23.85 18.57
N ASP A 15 -9.60 23.70 18.48
CA ASP A 15 -10.62 24.64 18.91
C ASP A 15 -10.69 24.84 20.44
N HIS A 16 -9.99 24.01 21.22
CA HIS A 16 -9.87 24.15 22.69
C HIS A 16 -8.54 24.70 23.18
N LEU A 17 -7.58 24.90 22.27
CA LEU A 17 -6.35 25.60 22.61
C LEU A 17 -6.63 27.10 22.56
N ASP A 18 -6.37 27.79 23.68
CA ASP A 18 -6.32 29.24 23.61
C ASP A 18 -5.20 29.69 22.65
N LYS A 19 -5.27 30.96 22.25
CA LYS A 19 -4.33 31.55 21.29
C LYS A 19 -2.87 31.35 21.72
N ASP A 20 -2.58 31.47 23.02
CA ASP A 20 -1.24 31.35 23.58
C ASP A 20 -0.74 29.90 23.61
N GLN A 21 -1.60 28.95 23.98
CA GLN A 21 -1.33 27.51 23.92
C GLN A 21 -1.04 27.07 22.48
N TYR A 22 -1.82 27.55 21.51
CA TYR A 22 -1.57 27.30 20.09
C TYR A 22 -0.21 27.85 19.65
N HIS A 23 0.12 29.09 20.02
CA HIS A 23 1.42 29.70 19.69
C HIS A 23 2.59 28.99 20.39
N LYS A 24 2.42 28.52 21.63
CA LYS A 24 3.42 27.74 22.38
C LYS A 24 3.66 26.37 21.76
N LEU A 25 2.59 25.66 21.38
CA LEU A 25 2.67 24.41 20.61
C LEU A 25 3.37 24.64 19.27
N ARG A 26 3.03 25.72 18.55
CA ARG A 26 3.64 26.06 17.27
C ARG A 26 5.13 26.37 17.40
N ARG A 27 5.53 27.15 18.40
CA ARG A 27 6.95 27.42 18.70
C ARG A 27 7.71 26.13 19.05
N THR A 28 7.10 25.26 19.83
CA THR A 28 7.69 23.97 20.23
C THR A 28 7.85 23.03 19.06
N LEU A 29 6.81 22.85 18.24
CA LEU A 29 6.88 22.05 17.02
C LEU A 29 7.87 22.65 16.02
N ALA A 30 7.87 23.98 15.82
CA ALA A 30 8.84 24.64 14.96
C ALA A 30 10.27 24.43 15.46
N SER A 31 10.51 24.50 16.78
CA SER A 31 11.82 24.21 17.38
C SER A 31 12.20 22.73 17.21
N PHE A 32 11.28 21.79 17.46
CA PHE A 32 11.49 20.36 17.23
C PHE A 32 11.83 20.08 15.77
N TYR A 33 11.04 20.58 14.82
CA TYR A 33 11.31 20.41 13.39
C TYR A 33 12.56 21.14 12.95
N LYS A 34 12.90 22.30 13.51
CA LYS A 34 14.15 23.00 13.24
C LYS A 34 15.35 22.21 13.76
N GLN A 35 15.28 21.63 14.96
CA GLN A 35 16.33 20.78 15.50
C GLN A 35 16.45 19.46 14.74
N ALA A 36 15.32 18.82 14.42
CA ALA A 36 15.27 17.63 13.59
C ALA A 36 15.80 17.92 12.18
N ARG A 37 15.43 19.06 11.59
CA ARG A 37 15.93 19.51 10.28
C ARG A 37 17.40 19.88 10.35
N ASN A 38 17.89 20.64 11.32
CA ASN A 38 19.33 20.92 11.46
C ASN A 38 20.16 19.65 11.66
N LYS A 39 19.62 18.66 12.40
CA LYS A 39 20.24 17.33 12.51
C LYS A 39 20.15 16.56 11.21
N LEU A 40 19.04 16.65 10.47
CA LEU A 40 18.85 16.02 9.16
C LEU A 40 19.72 16.68 8.09
N ASP A 41 19.83 18.00 8.01
CA ASP A 41 20.63 18.78 7.06
C ASP A 41 22.12 18.46 7.21
N LYS A 42 22.57 18.10 8.41
CA LYS A 42 23.91 17.55 8.66
C LYS A 42 24.14 16.20 7.95
N TYR A 43 23.08 15.43 7.69
CA TYR A 43 23.14 14.11 7.05
C TYR A 43 22.48 14.08 5.65
N PHE A 44 21.71 15.10 5.27
CA PHE A 44 20.84 15.21 4.09
C PHE A 44 20.68 16.68 3.69
N PRO A 45 21.59 17.24 2.89
CA PRO A 45 21.61 18.68 2.64
C PRO A 45 20.39 19.13 1.80
N PRO A 46 19.97 20.42 1.90
CA PRO A 46 18.69 20.93 1.37
C PRO A 46 18.47 20.71 -0.13
N GLU A 47 19.54 20.55 -0.91
CA GLU A 47 19.51 20.27 -2.36
C GLU A 47 18.84 18.92 -2.68
N ALA A 48 18.68 18.03 -1.70
CA ALA A 48 17.93 16.77 -1.84
C ALA A 48 16.40 16.95 -1.93
N PHE A 49 15.87 18.15 -1.70
CA PHE A 49 14.44 18.45 -1.71
C PHE A 49 14.03 19.30 -2.91
N LEU A 50 13.88 18.67 -4.09
CA LEU A 50 13.24 19.29 -5.24
C LEU A 50 11.71 19.30 -5.10
N ARG A 51 11.08 20.34 -5.67
CA ARG A 51 9.67 20.72 -5.55
C ARG A 51 8.70 19.58 -5.85
N PHE A 52 7.72 19.39 -4.97
CA PHE A 52 6.57 18.51 -5.21
C PHE A 52 5.50 19.23 -6.03
N ASP A 53 5.16 18.68 -7.19
CA ASP A 53 3.93 19.00 -7.91
C ASP A 53 2.79 18.08 -7.43
N ASP A 54 1.70 18.70 -6.98
CA ASP A 54 0.46 18.05 -6.56
C ASP A 54 -0.26 17.43 -7.78
N LYS A 55 0.04 16.16 -8.13
CA LYS A 55 -0.76 15.42 -9.14
C LYS A 55 -1.25 14.04 -8.70
N LYS A 56 -2.59 13.94 -8.72
CA LYS A 56 -3.50 12.77 -8.85
C LYS A 56 -3.40 11.64 -7.81
N MET A 57 -4.27 11.73 -6.79
CA MET A 57 -4.76 10.56 -6.05
C MET A 57 -5.68 9.72 -6.95
N SER A 58 -5.30 8.47 -7.24
CA SER A 58 -6.14 7.52 -7.99
C SER A 58 -7.18 6.79 -7.15
N ASN A 59 -8.30 6.52 -7.83
CA ASN A 59 -9.65 6.11 -7.45
C ASN A 59 -9.83 5.06 -6.33
N LYS A 60 -10.64 5.45 -5.33
CA LYS A 60 -11.52 4.55 -4.55
C LYS A 60 -12.98 4.65 -5.06
N ASN A 61 -13.17 5.02 -6.33
CA ASN A 61 -14.44 5.53 -6.84
C ASN A 61 -15.54 4.46 -7.02
N ASP A 62 -15.19 3.18 -7.00
CA ASP A 62 -16.13 2.14 -7.46
C ASP A 62 -17.09 1.65 -6.36
N MET A 63 -16.93 2.12 -5.12
CA MET A 63 -17.70 1.60 -3.98
C MET A 63 -18.88 2.47 -3.55
N GLU A 64 -18.94 3.75 -3.91
CA GLU A 64 -20.03 4.66 -3.52
C GLU A 64 -21.09 4.70 -4.63
N ASP A 65 -22.38 4.62 -4.26
CA ASP A 65 -23.49 4.81 -5.19
C ASP A 65 -23.42 6.24 -5.79
N PRO A 66 -23.46 6.43 -7.12
CA PRO A 66 -23.53 7.76 -7.73
C PRO A 66 -24.85 8.50 -7.50
N LYS A 67 -25.92 7.83 -7.05
CA LYS A 67 -27.23 8.45 -6.83
C LYS A 67 -27.31 9.07 -5.44
N CYS A 68 -27.68 10.35 -5.37
CA CYS A 68 -27.96 11.01 -4.10
C CYS A 68 -29.26 10.45 -3.50
N ARG A 69 -29.21 10.00 -2.24
CA ARG A 69 -30.36 9.43 -1.53
C ARG A 69 -31.47 10.45 -1.24
N GLU A 70 -31.10 11.72 -1.05
CA GLU A 70 -32.05 12.76 -0.66
C GLU A 70 -32.84 13.32 -1.86
N CYS A 71 -32.17 13.67 -2.97
CA CYS A 71 -32.85 14.23 -4.15
C CYS A 71 -32.90 13.30 -5.38
N GLY A 72 -32.31 12.11 -5.30
CA GLY A 72 -32.28 11.16 -6.42
C GLY A 72 -31.37 11.53 -7.59
N LYS A 73 -30.67 12.68 -7.57
CA LYS A 73 -29.78 13.11 -8.66
C LYS A 73 -28.54 12.22 -8.78
N MET A 74 -28.17 11.90 -10.02
CA MET A 74 -26.95 11.15 -10.34
C MET A 74 -25.75 12.10 -10.39
N VAL A 75 -24.78 11.89 -9.51
CA VAL A 75 -23.56 12.70 -9.40
C VAL A 75 -22.34 11.79 -9.52
N ASN A 76 -21.83 11.64 -10.74
CA ASN A 76 -20.79 10.64 -11.04
C ASN A 76 -19.38 11.04 -10.55
N VAL A 77 -19.10 12.33 -10.36
CA VAL A 77 -17.77 12.83 -10.00
C VAL A 77 -17.68 13.09 -8.49
N LYS A 78 -16.69 12.48 -7.82
CA LYS A 78 -16.55 12.60 -6.35
C LYS A 78 -16.44 14.04 -5.84
N THR A 79 -15.72 14.91 -6.56
CA THR A 79 -15.59 16.32 -6.18
C THR A 79 -16.92 17.05 -6.28
N THR A 80 -17.74 16.76 -7.31
CA THR A 80 -19.05 17.36 -7.46
C THR A 80 -20.07 16.80 -6.46
N ARG A 81 -19.94 15.55 -6.00
CA ARG A 81 -20.75 15.01 -4.89
C ARG A 81 -20.62 15.85 -3.62
N ARG A 82 -19.41 16.30 -3.28
CA ARG A 82 -19.20 17.15 -2.09
C ARG A 82 -19.88 18.51 -2.23
N CYS A 83 -19.81 19.15 -3.40
CA CYS A 83 -20.58 20.38 -3.65
C CYS A 83 -22.08 20.15 -3.60
N HIS A 84 -22.54 19.03 -4.15
CA HIS A 84 -23.94 18.65 -4.12
C HIS A 84 -24.46 18.47 -2.68
N VAL A 85 -23.72 17.76 -1.82
CA VAL A 85 -24.06 17.65 -0.39
C VAL A 85 -24.00 19.00 0.31
N ALA A 86 -23.01 19.84 -0.01
CA ALA A 86 -22.90 21.17 0.57
C ALA A 86 -24.15 22.03 0.28
N GLN A 87 -24.75 21.89 -0.91
CA GLN A 87 -26.00 22.58 -1.27
C GLN A 87 -27.19 22.08 -0.44
N HIS A 88 -27.32 20.76 -0.25
CA HIS A 88 -28.35 20.19 0.63
C HIS A 88 -28.23 20.69 2.07
N LEU A 89 -27.00 20.75 2.58
CA LEU A 89 -26.71 21.26 3.92
C LEU A 89 -26.72 22.79 4.03
N LYS A 90 -27.00 23.51 2.93
CA LYS A 90 -26.92 24.98 2.83
C LYS A 90 -25.61 25.56 3.37
N LEU A 91 -24.51 24.82 3.22
CA LEU A 91 -23.19 25.25 3.68
C LEU A 91 -22.65 26.32 2.74
N SER A 92 -22.44 27.51 3.27
CA SER A 92 -21.78 28.61 2.58
C SER A 92 -20.74 29.24 3.49
N TYR A 93 -19.64 29.69 2.89
CA TYR A 93 -18.53 30.31 3.59
C TYR A 93 -18.30 31.72 3.09
N LYS A 94 -18.00 32.63 4.03
CA LYS A 94 -17.61 34.01 3.70
C LYS A 94 -16.27 34.01 2.96
N CYS A 95 -16.13 34.91 1.98
CA CYS A 95 -14.83 35.18 1.37
C CYS A 95 -13.81 35.59 2.44
N VAL A 96 -12.58 35.13 2.27
CA VAL A 96 -11.47 35.37 3.22
C VAL A 96 -10.81 36.73 3.04
N VAL A 97 -11.06 37.40 1.90
CA VAL A 97 -10.54 38.73 1.62
C VAL A 97 -11.33 39.75 2.42
N ASP A 98 -10.63 40.63 3.13
CA ASP A 98 -11.25 41.59 4.03
C ASP A 98 -12.21 42.55 3.28
N GLY A 99 -13.31 42.92 3.94
CA GLY A 99 -14.39 43.71 3.35
C GLY A 99 -15.32 42.96 2.36
N CYS A 100 -14.97 41.76 1.89
CA CYS A 100 -15.82 41.02 0.96
C CYS A 100 -17.00 40.34 1.68
N LYS A 101 -18.23 40.64 1.25
CA LYS A 101 -19.47 40.06 1.80
C LYS A 101 -19.95 38.80 1.08
N PHE A 102 -19.27 38.37 0.03
CA PHE A 102 -19.67 37.22 -0.78
C PHE A 102 -19.62 35.93 0.03
N ARG A 103 -20.63 35.06 -0.15
CA ARG A 103 -20.73 33.74 0.47
C ARG A 103 -20.97 32.68 -0.59
N THR A 104 -20.18 31.62 -0.57
CA THR A 104 -20.33 30.52 -1.55
C THR A 104 -19.75 29.21 -1.02
N ASP A 105 -19.89 28.12 -1.78
CA ASP A 105 -19.28 26.83 -1.47
C ASP A 105 -17.75 26.84 -1.74
N LEU A 106 -17.05 25.84 -1.23
CA LEU A 106 -15.58 25.82 -1.27
C LEU A 106 -14.99 25.79 -2.70
N ILE A 107 -15.66 25.15 -3.67
CA ILE A 107 -15.17 25.10 -5.05
C ILE A 107 -15.39 26.45 -5.73
N SER A 108 -16.61 26.97 -5.61
CA SER A 108 -16.98 28.29 -6.12
C SER A 108 -16.16 29.43 -5.49
N MET A 109 -15.62 29.23 -4.29
CA MET A 109 -14.73 30.20 -3.64
C MET A 109 -13.43 30.41 -4.41
N VAL A 110 -12.88 29.37 -5.05
CA VAL A 110 -11.64 29.50 -5.86
C VAL A 110 -11.91 30.40 -7.07
N ASP A 111 -13.03 30.18 -7.74
CA ASP A 111 -13.45 30.99 -8.88
C ASP A 111 -13.79 32.42 -8.46
N HIS A 112 -14.43 32.60 -7.31
CA HIS A 112 -14.71 33.92 -6.74
C HIS A 112 -13.41 34.70 -6.45
N LEU A 113 -12.43 34.07 -5.79
CA LEU A 113 -11.13 34.69 -5.51
C LEU A 113 -10.42 35.12 -6.80
N TRP A 114 -10.49 34.29 -7.84
CA TRP A 114 -9.88 34.61 -9.12
C TRP A 114 -10.64 35.71 -9.86
N LYS A 115 -11.97 35.66 -9.95
CA LYS A 115 -12.78 36.60 -10.75
C LYS A 115 -12.96 37.96 -10.08
N ILE A 116 -13.18 38.01 -8.77
CA ILE A 116 -13.51 39.24 -8.05
C ILE A 116 -12.26 39.89 -7.46
N HIS A 117 -11.32 39.08 -6.96
CA HIS A 117 -10.13 39.60 -6.29
C HIS A 117 -8.85 39.47 -7.13
N SER A 118 -8.91 38.86 -8.32
CA SER A 118 -7.72 38.56 -9.14
C SER A 118 -6.62 37.81 -8.37
N LYS A 119 -6.98 37.08 -7.31
CA LYS A 119 -6.05 36.35 -6.43
C LYS A 119 -6.19 34.85 -6.63
N ARG A 120 -5.06 34.15 -6.76
CA ARG A 120 -4.96 32.70 -6.57
C ARG A 120 -4.77 32.40 -5.09
N ILE A 121 -5.08 31.17 -4.65
CA ILE A 121 -4.85 30.73 -3.25
C ILE A 121 -3.39 31.00 -2.80
N ALA A 122 -2.42 30.84 -3.69
CA ALA A 122 -1.01 31.07 -3.40
C ALA A 122 -0.63 32.57 -3.20
N GLN A 123 -1.51 33.49 -3.59
CA GLN A 123 -1.33 34.95 -3.48
C GLN A 123 -2.11 35.56 -2.31
N LEU A 124 -2.83 34.76 -1.53
CA LEU A 124 -3.49 35.21 -0.31
C LEU A 124 -2.45 35.64 0.74
N THR A 125 -2.78 36.65 1.56
CA THR A 125 -1.92 37.02 2.70
C THR A 125 -1.80 35.87 3.70
N ALA A 126 -0.89 35.97 4.66
CA ALA A 126 -0.73 34.95 5.68
C ALA A 126 -2.01 34.74 6.50
N GLU A 127 -2.74 35.81 6.83
CA GLU A 127 -4.04 35.72 7.52
C GLU A 127 -5.12 35.13 6.61
N GLU A 128 -5.30 35.66 5.39
CA GLU A 128 -6.30 35.18 4.43
C GLU A 128 -6.11 33.68 4.13
N LEU A 129 -4.85 33.25 3.93
CA LEU A 129 -4.50 31.86 3.66
C LEU A 129 -4.72 30.95 4.87
N PHE A 130 -4.48 31.47 6.09
CA PHE A 130 -4.79 30.75 7.31
C PHE A 130 -6.30 30.50 7.43
N GLU A 131 -7.10 31.55 7.23
CA GLU A 131 -8.56 31.47 7.30
C GLU A 131 -9.13 30.55 6.22
N HIS A 132 -8.61 30.63 4.99
CA HIS A 132 -9.00 29.72 3.90
C HIS A 132 -8.71 28.26 4.25
N LYS A 133 -7.56 27.98 4.86
CA LYS A 133 -7.20 26.63 5.31
C LYS A 133 -8.10 26.14 6.44
N ARG A 134 -8.47 27.01 7.38
CA ARG A 134 -9.40 26.71 8.47
C ARG A 134 -10.79 26.36 7.94
N ILE A 135 -11.36 27.22 7.10
CA ILE A 135 -12.64 26.98 6.41
C ILE A 135 -12.62 25.65 5.64
N ARG A 136 -11.56 25.41 4.87
CA ARG A 136 -11.39 24.17 4.10
C ARG A 136 -11.29 22.94 4.99
N LEU A 137 -10.66 23.03 6.16
CA LEU A 137 -10.59 21.93 7.12
C LEU A 137 -11.99 21.58 7.64
N ASN A 138 -12.70 22.59 8.16
CA ASN A 138 -14.05 22.42 8.71
C ASN A 138 -15.02 21.86 7.67
N PHE A 139 -14.96 22.35 6.42
CA PHE A 139 -15.74 21.80 5.31
C PHE A 139 -15.45 20.31 5.10
N ASN A 140 -14.18 19.90 5.06
CA ASN A 140 -13.84 18.50 4.84
C ASN A 140 -14.33 17.60 6.00
N GLU A 141 -14.32 18.09 7.23
CA GLU A 141 -14.82 17.33 8.38
C GLU A 141 -16.33 17.12 8.32
N VAL A 142 -17.09 18.17 8.01
CA VAL A 142 -18.54 18.06 7.79
C VAL A 142 -18.83 17.13 6.61
N MET A 143 -18.10 17.27 5.50
CA MET A 143 -18.29 16.40 4.33
C MET A 143 -17.98 14.93 4.63
N GLU A 144 -16.91 14.59 5.36
CA GLU A 144 -16.62 13.18 5.67
C GLU A 144 -17.71 12.53 6.54
N ARG A 145 -18.37 13.32 7.41
CA ARG A 145 -19.48 12.85 8.24
C ARG A 145 -20.78 12.71 7.44
N GLU A 146 -21.11 13.72 6.64
CA GLU A 146 -22.42 13.82 6.01
C GLU A 146 -22.48 13.11 4.65
N LEU A 147 -21.39 13.09 3.86
CA LEU A 147 -21.38 12.55 2.49
C LEU A 147 -21.93 11.13 2.40
N ARG A 148 -21.70 10.29 3.41
CA ARG A 148 -22.18 8.90 3.45
C ARG A 148 -23.69 8.77 3.62
N LYS A 149 -24.36 9.78 4.19
CA LYS A 149 -25.83 9.80 4.32
C LYS A 149 -26.49 10.04 2.96
N PHE A 150 -25.85 10.86 2.13
CA PHE A 150 -26.31 11.21 0.78
C PHE A 150 -25.88 10.19 -0.27
N PHE A 151 -24.68 9.63 -0.14
CA PHE A 151 -24.10 8.66 -1.09
C PHE A 151 -23.59 7.44 -0.32
N PRO A 152 -24.46 6.46 -0.01
CA PRO A 152 -24.06 5.26 0.71
C PRO A 152 -23.08 4.42 -0.12
N TYR A 153 -22.28 3.60 0.56
CA TYR A 153 -21.54 2.56 -0.12
C TYR A 153 -22.54 1.55 -0.71
N LYS A 154 -22.24 1.02 -1.90
CA LYS A 154 -22.94 -0.15 -2.42
C LYS A 154 -22.76 -1.25 -1.38
N GLU A 155 -23.81 -1.56 -0.64
CA GLU A 155 -23.80 -2.71 0.24
C GLU A 155 -23.44 -3.91 -0.63
N HIS A 156 -22.40 -4.65 -0.21
CA HIS A 156 -22.13 -5.94 -0.81
C HIS A 156 -23.36 -6.78 -0.53
N ILE A 157 -24.24 -6.94 -1.53
CA ILE A 157 -25.35 -7.87 -1.49
C ILE A 157 -24.73 -9.21 -1.05
N PRO A 158 -25.08 -9.74 0.14
CA PRO A 158 -24.60 -11.04 0.55
C PRO A 158 -24.95 -12.01 -0.57
N ALA A 159 -23.96 -12.75 -1.06
CA ALA A 159 -24.22 -13.80 -2.04
C ALA A 159 -25.38 -14.65 -1.51
N ALA A 160 -26.44 -14.81 -2.31
CA ALA A 160 -27.63 -15.53 -1.92
C ALA A 160 -27.24 -16.89 -1.28
N PRO A 161 -27.90 -17.31 -0.19
CA PRO A 161 -27.56 -18.56 0.46
C PRO A 161 -27.63 -19.68 -0.57
N VAL A 162 -26.49 -20.35 -0.76
CA VAL A 162 -26.37 -21.55 -1.59
C VAL A 162 -27.38 -22.56 -1.05
N ARG A 163 -28.38 -22.92 -1.87
CA ARG A 163 -29.31 -24.01 -1.60
C ARG A 163 -28.50 -25.24 -1.20
N GLN A 164 -28.62 -25.69 0.04
CA GLN A 164 -28.12 -26.99 0.46
C GLN A 164 -29.02 -28.05 -0.19
N GLU A 165 -28.51 -28.72 -1.22
CA GLU A 165 -29.11 -29.95 -1.70
C GLU A 165 -28.87 -31.05 -0.67
N HIS A 166 -29.98 -31.61 -0.20
CA HIS A 166 -30.02 -32.77 0.68
C HIS A 166 -29.39 -33.96 -0.02
N THR A 167 -28.30 -34.49 0.56
CA THR A 167 -27.80 -35.83 0.26
C THR A 167 -28.12 -36.71 1.48
N GLU A 168 -29.21 -37.46 1.38
CA GLU A 168 -29.48 -38.61 2.23
C GLU A 168 -28.53 -39.74 1.83
N VAL A 169 -27.59 -40.09 2.72
CA VAL A 169 -26.90 -41.39 2.65
C VAL A 169 -26.84 -42.00 4.04
N ASN A 170 -27.62 -43.07 4.16
CA ASN A 170 -27.46 -44.26 5.01
C ASN A 170 -26.40 -44.22 6.12
N LYS A 171 -26.89 -44.21 7.37
CA LYS A 171 -26.19 -44.75 8.54
C LYS A 171 -27.10 -45.73 9.25
N SER A 172 -26.81 -47.03 9.13
CA SER A 172 -27.24 -48.03 10.09
C SER A 172 -26.06 -48.92 10.47
N MET A 173 -26.08 -49.34 11.75
CA MET A 173 -25.28 -50.38 12.38
C MET A 173 -23.79 -50.08 12.62
N VAL A 174 -23.45 -49.68 13.85
CA VAL A 174 -22.76 -50.55 14.83
C VAL A 174 -23.08 -50.03 16.23
N GLU A 175 -23.60 -50.93 17.05
CA GLU A 175 -23.98 -50.74 18.44
C GLU A 175 -22.84 -51.18 19.40
N VAL A 176 -22.80 -50.53 20.57
CA VAL A 176 -22.54 -51.13 21.90
C VAL A 176 -21.09 -51.43 22.33
N HIS A 177 -20.56 -50.62 23.27
CA HIS A 177 -20.42 -50.94 24.71
C HIS A 177 -19.75 -49.79 25.50
N LYS A 178 -20.47 -49.17 26.44
CA LYS A 178 -20.44 -49.32 27.93
C LYS A 178 -19.33 -48.55 28.68
N LYS A 179 -19.83 -47.57 29.45
CA LYS A 179 -19.51 -47.21 30.87
C LYS A 179 -18.05 -47.02 31.28
N SER A 180 -17.73 -45.83 31.80
CA SER A 180 -17.49 -45.71 33.25
C SER A 180 -17.47 -44.24 33.70
N THR A 181 -18.24 -43.97 34.74
CA THR A 181 -18.26 -42.78 35.57
C THR A 181 -17.10 -42.78 36.57
N LYS A 182 -16.45 -41.64 36.80
CA LYS A 182 -15.96 -41.30 38.14
C LYS A 182 -15.82 -39.78 38.30
N ALA A 183 -16.63 -39.25 39.20
CA ALA A 183 -16.45 -37.94 39.80
C ALA A 183 -15.33 -38.01 40.85
N LEU A 184 -14.57 -36.93 40.99
CA LEU A 184 -13.88 -36.57 42.22
C LEU A 184 -13.63 -35.05 42.21
N GLU A 185 -14.00 -34.45 43.34
CA GLU A 185 -14.02 -33.03 43.68
C GLU A 185 -12.61 -32.46 43.92
N CYS A 186 -12.59 -31.14 44.17
CA CYS A 186 -11.51 -30.29 44.69
C CYS A 186 -10.56 -29.63 43.65
N ASP A 187 -10.78 -28.35 43.36
CA ASP A 187 -10.08 -27.26 44.08
C ASP A 187 -10.40 -25.86 43.51
N GLU A 188 -10.87 -24.97 44.38
CA GLU A 188 -11.16 -23.55 44.17
C GLU A 188 -9.91 -22.67 44.06
N GLU A 189 -8.80 -23.19 43.54
CA GLU A 189 -7.56 -22.44 43.31
C GLU A 189 -7.32 -22.07 41.82
N SER A 190 -8.32 -22.32 40.96
CA SER A 190 -8.21 -22.14 39.51
C SER A 190 -8.72 -20.79 38.96
N VAL A 191 -9.36 -19.96 39.78
CA VAL A 191 -9.98 -18.69 39.32
C VAL A 191 -8.95 -17.55 39.20
N GLN A 192 -7.80 -17.61 39.90
CA GLN A 192 -6.77 -16.57 39.81
C GLN A 192 -5.66 -16.86 38.79
N LYS A 193 -5.49 -18.11 38.34
CA LYS A 193 -4.53 -18.49 37.26
C LYS A 193 -5.11 -18.38 35.84
N GLN A 194 -6.44 -18.25 35.68
CA GLN A 194 -7.07 -18.08 34.36
C GLN A 194 -7.19 -16.62 33.89
N ALA A 195 -6.88 -15.63 34.75
CA ALA A 195 -6.80 -14.23 34.36
C ALA A 195 -5.47 -13.83 33.70
N GLU A 196 -4.39 -14.62 33.88
CA GLU A 196 -3.07 -14.34 33.30
C GLU A 196 -2.77 -15.13 32.02
N ALA A 197 -3.54 -16.18 31.70
CA ALA A 197 -3.29 -17.07 30.57
C ALA A 197 -3.85 -16.59 29.22
N LYS A 198 -4.50 -15.41 29.15
CA LYS A 198 -5.03 -14.82 27.91
C LYS A 198 -4.36 -13.53 27.46
N ASP A 199 -3.23 -13.14 28.07
CA ASP A 199 -2.40 -12.09 27.47
C ASP A 199 -1.56 -12.71 26.36
N LYS A 200 -2.15 -12.84 25.15
CA LYS A 200 -1.40 -13.09 23.92
C LYS A 200 -0.32 -12.01 23.87
N ARG A 201 0.90 -12.35 24.30
CA ARG A 201 2.08 -11.48 24.26
C ARG A 201 2.20 -10.94 22.85
N THR A 202 1.61 -9.76 22.65
CA THR A 202 1.73 -9.01 21.41
C THR A 202 3.19 -8.64 21.34
N SER A 203 3.86 -9.20 20.34
CA SER A 203 5.28 -8.99 20.13
C SER A 203 5.57 -7.49 20.13
N PRO A 204 6.72 -7.02 20.66
CA PRO A 204 7.10 -5.61 20.60
C PRO A 204 6.96 -5.01 19.19
N SER A 205 7.09 -5.83 18.14
CA SER A 205 6.88 -5.47 16.73
C SER A 205 5.46 -5.06 16.34
N ASP A 206 4.44 -5.33 17.15
CA ASP A 206 3.03 -5.01 16.83
C ASP A 206 2.66 -3.55 17.14
N VAL A 207 3.52 -2.81 17.86
CA VAL A 207 3.25 -1.41 18.18
C VAL A 207 3.44 -0.54 16.94
N LYS A 208 2.32 -0.05 16.39
CA LYS A 208 2.35 0.90 15.27
C LYS A 208 3.02 2.22 15.69
N ILE A 209 4.20 2.47 15.14
CA ILE A 209 4.93 3.74 15.30
C ILE A 209 4.17 4.85 14.58
N THR A 210 3.67 5.83 15.34
CA THR A 210 3.04 7.05 14.83
C THR A 210 3.91 8.27 15.13
N PRO A 211 3.77 9.38 14.38
CA PRO A 211 4.46 10.63 14.68
C PRO A 211 4.21 11.14 16.09
N GLN A 212 2.98 10.97 16.60
CA GLN A 212 2.61 11.37 17.95
C GLN A 212 3.37 10.56 19.00
N LEU A 213 3.49 9.24 18.80
CA LEU A 213 4.26 8.38 19.70
C LEU A 213 5.76 8.71 19.65
N ALA A 214 6.30 9.04 18.47
CA ALA A 214 7.69 9.47 18.32
C ALA A 214 7.96 10.80 19.04
N LEU A 215 7.06 11.78 18.89
CA LEU A 215 7.14 13.07 19.57
C LEU A 215 6.98 12.92 21.09
N PHE A 216 6.03 12.11 21.53
CA PHE A 216 5.85 11.79 22.95
C PHE A 216 7.12 11.18 23.52
N TYR A 217 7.68 10.16 22.86
CA TYR A 217 8.90 9.50 23.31
C TYR A 217 10.09 10.48 23.37
N TYR A 218 10.25 11.34 22.36
CA TYR A 218 11.26 12.40 22.39
C TYR A 218 11.13 13.31 23.61
N LEU A 219 9.92 13.82 23.89
CA LEU A 219 9.70 14.72 25.02
C LEU A 219 9.82 14.00 26.37
N TYR A 220 9.43 12.72 26.41
CA TYR A 220 9.55 11.84 27.57
C TYR A 220 11.02 11.58 27.92
N GLU A 221 11.87 11.23 26.96
CA GLU A 221 13.32 11.08 27.16
C GLU A 221 13.98 12.37 27.65
N GLN A 222 13.54 13.52 27.14
CA GLN A 222 14.05 14.84 27.53
C GLN A 222 13.48 15.33 28.88
N LYS A 223 12.66 14.52 29.57
CA LYS A 223 12.01 14.85 30.85
C LYS A 223 11.21 16.16 30.82
N ARG A 224 10.69 16.58 29.65
CA ARG A 224 9.91 17.82 29.50
C ARG A 224 8.43 17.59 29.78
N ARG A 225 8.12 17.38 31.06
CA ARG A 225 6.78 17.02 31.54
C ARG A 225 5.75 18.11 31.24
N ASP A 226 6.12 19.37 31.43
CA ASP A 226 5.29 20.55 31.13
C ASP A 226 4.82 20.58 29.67
N VAL A 227 5.73 20.24 28.74
CA VAL A 227 5.41 20.20 27.31
C VAL A 227 4.56 18.98 26.97
N LEU A 228 4.85 17.82 27.57
CA LEU A 228 3.97 16.66 27.42
C LEU A 228 2.55 16.97 27.89
N GLU A 229 2.44 17.68 29.01
CA GLU A 229 1.17 18.04 29.61
C GLU A 229 0.36 19.02 28.75
N ALA A 230 1.06 19.94 28.07
CA ALA A 230 0.46 20.89 27.15
C ALA A 230 0.04 20.30 25.79
N ILE A 231 0.72 19.25 25.30
CA ILE A 231 0.51 18.71 23.94
C ILE A 231 -0.43 17.50 23.92
N PHE A 232 -0.37 16.66 24.96
CA PHE A 232 -1.12 15.41 25.01
C PHE A 232 -2.03 15.43 26.23
N ASP A 233 -3.30 15.06 26.05
CA ASP A 233 -4.22 14.83 27.16
C ASP A 233 -3.75 13.67 28.05
N GLU A 234 -4.29 13.59 29.27
CA GLU A 234 -3.85 12.60 30.24
C GLU A 234 -4.03 11.15 29.78
N GLU A 235 -5.11 10.85 29.07
CA GLU A 235 -5.39 9.50 28.57
C GLU A 235 -4.36 9.10 27.52
N THR A 236 -4.11 9.97 26.54
CA THR A 236 -3.08 9.78 25.51
C THR A 236 -1.69 9.62 26.13
N ARG A 237 -1.34 10.44 27.14
CA ARG A 237 -0.07 10.29 27.87
C ARG A 237 0.04 8.92 28.53
N LYS A 238 -1.03 8.44 29.20
CA LYS A 238 -1.06 7.10 29.82
C LYS A 238 -0.93 5.98 28.78
N VAL A 239 -1.59 6.10 27.63
CA VAL A 239 -1.51 5.12 26.53
C VAL A 239 -0.09 5.09 25.95
N PHE A 240 0.50 6.24 25.67
CA PHE A 240 1.86 6.30 25.11
C PHE A 240 2.92 5.89 26.12
N ALA A 241 2.80 6.28 27.40
CA ALA A 241 3.69 5.80 28.46
C ALA A 241 3.65 4.27 28.58
N ARG A 242 2.46 3.65 28.53
CA ARG A 242 2.32 2.18 28.48
C ARG A 242 3.02 1.57 27.26
N LYS A 243 2.90 2.20 26.09
CA LYS A 243 3.59 1.74 24.87
C LYS A 243 5.11 1.87 24.98
N VAL A 244 5.62 3.00 25.46
CA VAL A 244 7.06 3.23 25.69
C VAL A 244 7.59 2.22 26.70
N LYS A 245 6.90 2.00 27.83
CA LYS A 245 7.28 1.00 28.84
C LYS A 245 7.25 -0.42 28.27
N LYS A 246 6.26 -0.75 27.42
CA LYS A 246 6.16 -2.06 26.76
C LYS A 246 7.30 -2.30 25.75
N MET A 247 7.75 -1.26 25.05
CA MET A 247 8.87 -1.36 24.11
C MET A 247 10.23 -1.35 24.81
N GLY A 248 10.37 -0.65 25.94
CA GLY A 248 11.59 -0.66 26.75
C GLY A 248 12.85 -0.34 25.94
N ILE A 249 13.85 -1.23 26.03
CA ILE A 249 15.14 -1.13 25.32
C ILE A 249 14.96 -1.29 23.80
N ASP A 250 13.90 -1.95 23.35
CA ASP A 250 13.60 -2.13 21.92
C ASP A 250 13.01 -0.88 21.27
N MET A 251 12.83 0.21 22.02
CA MET A 251 12.31 1.45 21.47
C MET A 251 13.29 2.02 20.43
N PRO A 252 12.86 2.18 19.16
CA PRO A 252 13.73 2.76 18.15
C PRO A 252 14.09 4.20 18.49
N SER A 253 15.27 4.65 18.05
CA SER A 253 15.64 6.06 18.17
C SER A 253 14.58 6.96 17.51
N ILE A 254 14.43 8.19 18.01
CA ILE A 254 13.46 9.16 17.44
C ILE A 254 13.74 9.41 15.95
N LEU A 255 15.02 9.44 15.57
CA LEU A 255 15.42 9.57 14.17
C LEU A 255 14.91 8.39 13.33
N ARG A 256 15.02 7.17 13.85
CA ARG A 256 14.51 5.94 13.21
C ARG A 256 13.00 5.96 13.04
N MET A 257 12.28 6.36 14.08
CA MET A 257 10.82 6.49 14.05
C MET A 257 10.38 7.51 13.00
N TYR A 258 11.05 8.66 12.96
CA TYR A 258 10.76 9.72 12.00
C TYR A 258 11.07 9.28 10.57
N ALA A 259 12.25 8.70 10.31
CA ALA A 259 12.64 8.23 8.99
C ALA A 259 11.69 7.14 8.46
N TYR A 260 11.29 6.20 9.33
CA TYR A 260 10.31 5.17 9.00
C TYR A 260 8.95 5.78 8.60
N TRP A 261 8.45 6.70 9.42
CA TRP A 261 7.19 7.37 9.13
C TRP A 261 7.27 8.20 7.84
N HIS A 262 8.35 8.96 7.64
CA HIS A 262 8.58 9.79 6.47
C HIS A 262 8.55 8.95 5.18
N ARG A 263 9.26 7.81 5.17
CA ARG A 263 9.21 6.85 4.07
C ARG A 263 7.80 6.36 3.79
N ILE A 264 7.02 6.02 4.82
CA ILE A 264 5.63 5.56 4.65
C ILE A 264 4.76 6.64 4.03
N GLU A 265 4.86 7.89 4.48
CA GLU A 265 4.06 8.98 3.91
C GLU A 265 4.44 9.25 2.46
N LEU A 266 5.73 9.30 2.14
CA LEU A 266 6.19 9.44 0.76
C LEU A 266 5.71 8.29 -0.13
N LYS A 267 5.65 7.06 0.41
CA LYS A 267 5.13 5.91 -0.33
C LYS A 267 3.63 6.02 -0.65
N LYS A 268 2.85 6.76 0.14
CA LYS A 268 1.43 7.01 -0.15
C LYS A 268 1.25 8.00 -1.31
N THR A 269 2.13 8.99 -1.43
CA THR A 269 2.08 9.99 -2.49
C THR A 269 2.71 9.48 -3.79
N ILE A 270 3.85 8.78 -3.69
CA ILE A 270 4.61 8.26 -4.82
C ILE A 270 4.31 6.77 -5.01
N LYS A 271 3.18 6.49 -5.67
CA LYS A 271 2.83 5.11 -6.05
C LYS A 271 3.84 4.60 -7.09
N ASN A 272 4.44 3.44 -6.81
CA ASN A 272 5.43 2.75 -7.67
C ASN A 272 6.76 3.51 -7.88
N GLY A 273 7.12 4.43 -6.99
CA GLY A 273 8.45 5.03 -7.01
C GLY A 273 9.53 4.00 -6.68
N ILE A 274 10.69 4.11 -7.34
CA ILE A 274 11.88 3.34 -6.97
C ILE A 274 12.41 3.93 -5.66
N GLU A 275 12.58 3.12 -4.62
CA GLU A 275 13.15 3.60 -3.37
C GLU A 275 14.69 3.69 -3.52
N ILE A 276 15.30 4.79 -3.10
CA ILE A 276 16.76 4.97 -3.08
C ILE A 276 17.24 4.87 -1.64
N TRP A 277 18.18 3.96 -1.40
CA TRP A 277 18.74 3.67 -0.07
C TRP A 277 20.25 3.79 -0.07
N LEU A 278 20.85 4.28 1.01
CA LEU A 278 22.28 4.33 1.22
C LEU A 278 22.73 3.17 2.11
N CYS A 279 23.53 2.24 1.60
CA CYS A 279 24.04 1.17 2.46
C CYS A 279 24.96 1.75 3.56
N HIS A 280 24.66 1.45 4.82
CA HIS A 280 25.45 1.94 5.95
C HIS A 280 26.90 1.43 5.97
N LEU A 281 27.15 0.23 5.42
CA LEU A 281 28.49 -0.34 5.40
C LEU A 281 29.31 0.18 4.21
N CYS A 282 28.88 -0.09 2.97
CA CYS A 282 29.67 0.29 1.79
C CYS A 282 29.42 1.71 1.26
N LYS A 283 28.50 2.47 1.86
CA LYS A 283 28.11 3.83 1.46
C LYS A 283 27.65 3.97 0.00
N LYS A 284 27.27 2.86 -0.64
CA LYS A 284 26.73 2.87 -2.02
C LYS A 284 25.23 3.10 -2.01
N GLU A 285 24.77 3.98 -2.88
CA GLU A 285 23.34 4.12 -3.17
C GLU A 285 22.80 2.88 -3.88
N ARG A 286 21.59 2.47 -3.49
CA ARG A 286 20.86 1.32 -4.02
C ARG A 286 19.48 1.80 -4.42
N LYS A 287 19.28 1.86 -5.74
CA LYS A 287 17.96 1.99 -6.34
C LYS A 287 17.28 0.63 -6.26
N THR A 288 16.10 0.57 -5.66
CA THR A 288 15.40 -0.69 -5.48
C THR A 288 13.92 -0.58 -5.85
N GLY A 289 13.47 -1.58 -6.62
CA GLY A 289 12.05 -1.78 -6.93
C GLY A 289 11.28 -2.52 -5.84
N GLY A 290 11.96 -2.91 -4.75
CA GLY A 290 11.35 -3.60 -3.63
C GLY A 290 12.35 -4.29 -2.71
N GLU A 291 11.89 -4.72 -1.55
CA GLU A 291 12.74 -5.22 -0.45
C GLU A 291 13.78 -6.29 -0.85
N ARG A 292 13.51 -7.12 -1.86
CA ARG A 292 14.45 -8.17 -2.29
C ARG A 292 15.82 -7.64 -2.72
N ASP A 293 15.90 -6.46 -3.34
CA ASP A 293 17.21 -5.94 -3.79
C ASP A 293 18.09 -5.54 -2.60
N LEU A 294 17.48 -4.96 -1.57
CA LEU A 294 18.14 -4.62 -0.32
C LEU A 294 18.61 -5.89 0.41
N LEU A 295 17.77 -6.92 0.45
CA LEU A 295 18.13 -8.22 1.07
C LEU A 295 19.25 -8.92 0.31
N ASN A 296 19.22 -8.91 -1.02
CA ASN A 296 20.30 -9.42 -1.85
C ASN A 296 21.62 -8.69 -1.56
N HIS A 297 21.58 -7.36 -1.42
CA HIS A 297 22.75 -6.57 -1.06
C HIS A 297 23.25 -6.88 0.35
N ALA A 298 22.37 -6.92 1.35
CA ALA A 298 22.72 -7.30 2.73
C ALA A 298 23.38 -8.69 2.77
N GLY A 299 22.84 -9.67 2.04
CA GLY A 299 23.44 -11.00 1.94
C GLY A 299 24.86 -11.00 1.37
N THR A 300 25.23 -10.01 0.53
CA THR A 300 26.62 -9.89 0.04
C THR A 300 27.60 -9.47 1.13
N HIS A 301 27.16 -8.66 2.09
CA HIS A 301 28.00 -8.25 3.22
C HIS A 301 28.12 -9.35 4.28
N GLU A 302 27.10 -10.18 4.41
CA GLU A 302 27.03 -11.25 5.42
C GLU A 302 27.59 -12.58 4.91
N GLY A 303 28.09 -12.64 3.67
CA GLY A 303 28.56 -13.88 3.06
C GLY A 303 27.47 -14.96 2.94
N ILE A 304 26.18 -14.58 3.06
CA ILE A 304 25.07 -15.51 2.96
C ILE A 304 24.94 -15.91 1.50
N SER A 305 24.92 -17.22 1.23
CA SER A 305 24.81 -17.79 -0.10
C SER A 305 23.73 -18.88 -0.14
N CYS A 306 23.39 -19.29 -1.35
CA CYS A 306 22.54 -20.43 -1.63
C CYS A 306 23.41 -21.56 -2.21
N SER A 307 23.25 -22.78 -1.71
CA SER A 307 23.79 -23.97 -2.37
C SER A 307 23.09 -24.20 -3.71
N CYS A 308 23.83 -24.74 -4.68
CA CYS A 308 23.22 -25.27 -5.89
C CYS A 308 22.34 -26.48 -5.54
N VAL A 309 21.30 -26.71 -6.36
CA VAL A 309 20.33 -27.79 -6.17
C VAL A 309 20.60 -29.03 -7.02
N VAL A 310 21.66 -28.98 -7.85
CA VAL A 310 22.07 -30.08 -8.71
C VAL A 310 23.09 -30.91 -7.93
N ASP A 311 22.85 -32.22 -7.87
CA ASP A 311 23.71 -33.16 -7.15
C ASP A 311 25.13 -33.12 -7.71
N GLY A 312 26.13 -33.12 -6.81
CA GLY A 312 27.54 -32.97 -7.17
C GLY A 312 27.99 -31.53 -7.48
N CYS A 313 27.13 -30.52 -7.31
CA CYS A 313 27.52 -29.12 -7.48
C CYS A 313 27.67 -28.36 -6.15
N ASP A 314 28.90 -28.21 -5.67
CA ASP A 314 29.22 -27.51 -4.41
C ASP A 314 29.26 -25.98 -4.53
N LYS A 315 28.85 -25.41 -5.68
CA LYS A 315 28.93 -23.96 -5.88
C LYS A 315 27.92 -23.23 -4.99
N LEU A 316 28.45 -22.29 -4.21
CA LEU A 316 27.68 -21.34 -3.42
C LEU A 316 27.45 -20.05 -4.22
N VAL A 317 26.19 -19.71 -4.47
CA VAL A 317 25.80 -18.58 -5.33
C VAL A 317 24.76 -17.70 -4.66
N LYS A 318 24.63 -16.44 -5.10
CA LYS A 318 23.58 -15.54 -4.59
C LYS A 318 22.22 -15.96 -5.17
N PRO A 319 21.08 -15.71 -4.50
CA PRO A 319 19.77 -16.14 -5.00
C PRO A 319 19.42 -15.61 -6.37
N HIS A 320 19.72 -14.33 -6.65
CA HIS A 320 19.43 -13.74 -7.95
C HIS A 320 20.33 -14.29 -9.07
N THR A 321 21.53 -14.81 -8.73
CA THR A 321 22.43 -15.47 -9.69
C THR A 321 22.21 -16.97 -9.78
N LEU A 322 21.51 -17.59 -8.82
CA LEU A 322 21.33 -19.04 -8.76
C LEU A 322 20.65 -19.58 -10.01
N ARG A 323 19.63 -18.91 -10.52
CA ARG A 323 18.97 -19.29 -11.78
C ARG A 323 19.90 -19.20 -12.98
N THR A 324 20.71 -18.15 -13.06
CA THR A 324 21.72 -18.00 -14.12
C THR A 324 22.81 -19.04 -14.00
N HIS A 325 23.20 -19.41 -12.77
CA HIS A 325 24.16 -20.48 -12.51
C HIS A 325 23.64 -21.82 -13.03
N LEU A 326 22.37 -22.17 -12.72
CA LEU A 326 21.71 -23.38 -13.23
C LEU A 326 21.72 -23.45 -14.76
N VAL A 327 21.36 -22.35 -15.43
CA VAL A 327 21.36 -22.31 -16.90
C VAL A 327 22.78 -22.45 -17.46
N ARG A 328 23.76 -21.72 -16.93
CA ARG A 328 25.11 -21.66 -17.52
C ARG A 328 25.99 -22.86 -17.20
N ASN A 329 25.82 -23.47 -16.02
CA ASN A 329 26.72 -24.53 -15.55
C ASN A 329 26.08 -25.91 -15.64
N HIS A 330 24.74 -25.99 -15.69
CA HIS A 330 24.00 -27.25 -15.71
C HIS A 330 23.09 -27.39 -16.93
N ALA A 331 23.02 -26.37 -17.81
CA ALA A 331 22.04 -26.31 -18.91
C ALA A 331 20.58 -26.48 -18.44
N MET A 332 20.30 -26.25 -17.15
CA MET A 332 18.98 -26.43 -16.56
C MET A 332 18.29 -25.09 -16.39
N HIS A 333 17.14 -24.93 -17.04
CA HIS A 333 16.22 -23.85 -16.72
C HIS A 333 15.34 -24.24 -15.52
N ALA A 334 14.87 -23.24 -14.77
CA ALA A 334 14.09 -23.48 -13.54
C ALA A 334 12.74 -24.20 -13.79
N ASP A 335 12.24 -24.17 -15.01
CA ASP A 335 11.07 -24.90 -15.51
C ASP A 335 11.38 -26.33 -15.97
N HIS A 336 12.65 -26.67 -16.21
CA HIS A 336 13.10 -28.03 -16.52
C HIS A 336 13.61 -28.80 -15.29
N LEU A 337 13.66 -28.16 -14.12
CA LEU A 337 14.04 -28.83 -12.87
C LEU A 337 12.99 -29.87 -12.50
N GLU A 338 13.48 -31.01 -12.00
CA GLU A 338 12.60 -31.99 -11.38
C GLU A 338 11.85 -31.39 -10.18
N LYS A 339 10.69 -31.96 -9.86
CA LYS A 339 9.82 -31.50 -8.77
C LYS A 339 10.58 -31.29 -7.46
N GLN A 340 11.43 -32.25 -7.09
CA GLN A 340 12.23 -32.21 -5.88
C GLN A 340 13.28 -31.09 -5.94
N GLN A 341 14.04 -30.98 -7.03
CA GLN A 341 15.05 -29.93 -7.23
C GLN A 341 14.43 -28.52 -7.20
N TYR A 342 13.27 -28.33 -7.84
CA TYR A 342 12.55 -27.06 -7.81
C TYR A 342 12.08 -26.70 -6.39
N HIS A 343 11.57 -27.67 -5.63
CA HIS A 343 11.18 -27.42 -4.25
C HIS A 343 12.39 -27.03 -3.39
N THR A 344 13.51 -27.74 -3.51
CA THR A 344 14.78 -27.41 -2.86
C THR A 344 15.23 -26.00 -3.22
N LEU A 345 15.19 -25.62 -4.51
CA LEU A 345 15.53 -24.28 -4.98
C LEU A 345 14.71 -23.19 -4.26
N ARG A 346 13.40 -23.40 -4.12
CA ARG A 346 12.50 -22.46 -3.44
C ARG A 346 12.76 -22.39 -1.94
N MET A 347 13.07 -23.51 -1.31
CA MET A 347 13.42 -23.56 0.11
C MET A 347 14.75 -22.87 0.38
N THR A 348 15.75 -23.05 -0.47
CA THR A 348 17.05 -22.36 -0.40
C THR A 348 16.88 -20.86 -0.59
N GLU A 349 16.14 -20.41 -1.60
CA GLU A 349 15.79 -18.98 -1.78
C GLU A 349 15.10 -18.40 -0.52
N LYS A 350 14.10 -19.10 0.02
CA LYS A 350 13.36 -18.66 1.22
C LYS A 350 14.25 -18.59 2.45
N SER A 351 15.13 -19.57 2.65
CA SER A 351 16.10 -19.62 3.75
C SER A 351 17.05 -18.43 3.68
N PHE A 352 17.61 -18.12 2.50
CA PHE A 352 18.43 -16.93 2.29
C PHE A 352 17.69 -15.65 2.69
N TYR A 353 16.47 -15.43 2.18
CA TYR A 353 15.74 -14.19 2.46
C TYR A 353 15.34 -14.09 3.94
N LYS A 354 15.06 -15.22 4.60
CA LYS A 354 14.81 -15.26 6.04
C LYS A 354 16.05 -14.84 6.84
N LYS A 355 17.24 -15.35 6.49
CA LYS A 355 18.52 -15.00 7.15
C LYS A 355 18.85 -13.52 6.94
N THR A 356 18.92 -13.08 5.68
CA THR A 356 19.24 -11.68 5.30
C THR A 356 18.26 -10.63 5.85
N ARG A 357 16.98 -10.98 6.06
CA ARG A 357 15.99 -10.04 6.63
C ARG A 357 16.34 -9.61 8.05
N ARG A 358 17.00 -10.47 8.83
CA ARG A 358 17.50 -10.13 10.18
C ARG A 358 18.59 -9.06 10.11
N GLU A 359 19.45 -9.19 9.11
CA GLU A 359 20.58 -8.29 8.87
C GLU A 359 20.20 -7.00 8.14
N ARG A 360 18.96 -6.92 7.59
CA ARG A 360 18.52 -5.76 6.81
C ARG A 360 18.73 -4.45 7.57
N ASN A 361 18.36 -4.40 8.85
CA ASN A 361 18.42 -3.16 9.63
C ASN A 361 19.84 -2.71 9.95
N LYS A 362 20.84 -3.60 9.85
CA LYS A 362 22.26 -3.25 10.00
C LYS A 362 22.76 -2.42 8.82
N TYR A 363 22.29 -2.76 7.62
CA TYR A 363 22.74 -2.13 6.36
C TYR A 363 21.81 -1.05 5.84
N PHE A 364 20.50 -1.22 6.04
CA PHE A 364 19.43 -0.37 5.55
C PHE A 364 18.41 -0.09 6.66
N PRO A 365 18.83 0.52 7.77
CA PRO A 365 17.87 1.02 8.75
C PRO A 365 16.99 2.11 8.10
N PRO A 366 15.83 2.45 8.66
CA PRO A 366 14.94 3.47 8.10
C PRO A 366 15.64 4.80 7.72
N GLU A 367 16.65 5.20 8.47
CA GLU A 367 17.49 6.39 8.24
C GLU A 367 18.34 6.30 6.97
N ALA A 368 18.64 5.09 6.49
CA ALA A 368 19.33 4.88 5.23
C ALA A 368 18.45 5.19 4.00
N PHE A 369 17.14 5.35 4.17
CA PHE A 369 16.26 5.75 3.09
C PHE A 369 16.54 7.21 2.71
N LEU A 370 16.96 7.46 1.47
CA LEU A 370 17.25 8.81 0.99
C LEU A 370 15.99 9.47 0.44
N ARG A 371 15.42 8.87 -0.62
CA ARG A 371 14.29 9.44 -1.38
C ARG A 371 13.66 8.39 -2.29
N PHE A 372 12.58 8.78 -2.97
CA PHE A 372 12.11 8.06 -4.15
C PHE A 372 12.79 8.64 -5.39
N ASP A 373 13.09 7.80 -6.39
CA ASP A 373 13.48 8.26 -7.71
C ASP A 373 12.24 8.83 -8.41
N ASP A 374 12.31 10.10 -8.82
CA ASP A 374 11.24 10.79 -9.56
C ASP A 374 11.04 10.21 -10.95
N LYS A 375 12.05 9.49 -11.45
CA LYS A 375 11.87 8.56 -12.55
C LYS A 375 10.97 7.45 -12.05
N LYS A 376 9.65 7.66 -12.19
CA LYS A 376 8.69 6.56 -12.31
C LYS A 376 9.39 5.54 -13.20
N MET A 377 9.44 4.27 -12.81
CA MET A 377 9.77 3.23 -13.76
C MET A 377 8.87 3.52 -14.94
N SER A 378 9.44 4.06 -16.03
CA SER A 378 8.72 4.40 -17.25
C SER A 378 7.96 3.12 -17.53
N ASN A 379 6.66 3.19 -17.29
CA ASN A 379 5.85 2.01 -17.43
C ASN A 379 5.96 1.83 -18.93
N LYS A 380 6.69 0.82 -19.43
CA LYS A 380 6.87 0.66 -20.88
C LYS A 380 5.53 0.72 -21.62
N ASN A 381 4.44 0.45 -20.89
CA ASN A 381 3.05 0.61 -21.28
C ASN A 381 2.63 2.05 -21.70
N ASP A 382 3.25 3.09 -21.16
CA ASP A 382 3.02 4.50 -21.53
C ASP A 382 3.65 4.83 -22.90
N LEU A 383 4.62 4.01 -23.34
CA LEU A 383 5.24 4.09 -24.66
C LEU A 383 4.43 3.35 -25.72
N GLU A 384 3.65 2.33 -25.35
CA GLU A 384 2.77 1.61 -26.27
C GLU A 384 1.45 2.40 -26.50
N ASP A 385 1.01 2.51 -27.75
CA ASP A 385 -0.31 3.07 -28.09
C ASP A 385 -1.42 2.21 -27.43
N PRO A 386 -2.39 2.80 -26.69
CA PRO A 386 -3.54 2.07 -26.18
C PRO A 386 -4.52 1.57 -27.24
N LYS A 387 -4.47 2.05 -28.49
CA LYS A 387 -5.38 1.63 -29.56
C LYS A 387 -4.85 0.38 -30.25
N CYS A 388 -5.68 -0.65 -30.32
CA CYS A 388 -5.38 -1.84 -31.12
C CYS A 388 -5.38 -1.48 -32.61
N ARG A 389 -4.30 -1.78 -33.35
CA ARG A 389 -4.19 -1.53 -34.79
C ARG A 389 -5.18 -2.36 -35.61
N GLU A 390 -5.50 -3.57 -35.17
CA GLU A 390 -6.35 -4.49 -35.94
C GLU A 390 -7.84 -4.14 -35.82
N CYS A 391 -8.35 -3.87 -34.61
CA CYS A 391 -9.78 -3.58 -34.42
C CYS A 391 -10.10 -2.15 -33.94
N GLY A 392 -9.10 -1.30 -33.74
CA GLY A 392 -9.29 0.07 -33.26
C GLY A 392 -9.72 0.20 -31.79
N LYS A 393 -9.87 -0.90 -31.04
CA LYS A 393 -10.33 -0.86 -29.63
C LYS A 393 -9.28 -0.23 -28.71
N MET A 394 -9.72 0.68 -27.85
CA MET A 394 -8.88 1.30 -26.81
C MET A 394 -8.73 0.37 -25.61
N VAL A 395 -7.51 -0.08 -25.34
CA VAL A 395 -7.18 -1.00 -24.24
C VAL A 395 -6.02 -0.39 -23.44
N ASN A 396 -6.34 0.25 -22.32
CA ASN A 396 -5.36 1.03 -21.56
C ASN A 396 -4.44 0.21 -20.63
N VAL A 397 -4.80 -1.03 -20.33
CA VAL A 397 -4.10 -1.86 -19.33
C VAL A 397 -3.31 -2.96 -20.03
N LYS A 398 -2.01 -3.10 -19.74
CA LYS A 398 -1.12 -4.09 -20.39
C LYS A 398 -1.66 -5.53 -20.33
N THR A 399 -2.19 -5.94 -19.18
CA THR A 399 -2.73 -7.29 -19.00
C THR A 399 -3.96 -7.50 -19.88
N THR A 400 -4.85 -6.51 -19.98
CA THR A 400 -6.02 -6.61 -20.86
C THR A 400 -5.64 -6.50 -22.33
N ARG A 401 -4.57 -5.77 -22.70
CA ARG A 401 -4.00 -5.80 -24.06
C ARG A 401 -3.57 -7.20 -24.46
N ARG A 402 -2.87 -7.92 -23.59
CA ARG A 402 -2.46 -9.31 -23.87
C ARG A 402 -3.65 -10.25 -24.05
N CYS A 403 -4.67 -10.17 -23.18
CA CYS A 403 -5.90 -10.95 -23.36
C CYS A 403 -6.63 -10.55 -24.65
N HIS A 404 -6.62 -9.26 -24.99
CA HIS A 404 -7.20 -8.77 -26.24
C HIS A 404 -6.47 -9.31 -27.48
N VAL A 405 -5.12 -9.27 -27.51
CA VAL A 405 -4.33 -9.89 -28.58
C VAL A 405 -4.54 -11.40 -28.64
N ALA A 406 -4.67 -12.07 -27.48
CA ALA A 406 -4.97 -13.50 -27.44
C ALA A 406 -6.28 -13.85 -28.16
N GLN A 407 -7.30 -12.98 -28.06
CA GLN A 407 -8.57 -13.15 -28.79
C GLN A 407 -8.38 -13.05 -30.31
N HIS A 408 -7.62 -12.05 -30.77
CA HIS A 408 -7.29 -11.91 -32.19
C HIS A 408 -6.53 -13.12 -32.74
N LEU A 409 -5.57 -13.62 -31.98
CA LEU A 409 -4.77 -14.79 -32.33
C LEU A 409 -5.50 -16.13 -32.08
N LYS A 410 -6.74 -16.09 -31.58
CA LYS A 410 -7.52 -17.27 -31.16
C LYS A 410 -6.74 -18.20 -30.21
N LEU A 411 -5.85 -17.63 -29.39
CA LEU A 411 -5.04 -18.37 -28.43
C LEU A 411 -5.91 -18.76 -27.24
N SER A 412 -6.10 -20.07 -27.08
CA SER A 412 -6.81 -20.65 -25.95
C SER A 412 -6.06 -21.86 -25.43
N TYR A 413 -6.08 -22.04 -24.12
CA TYR A 413 -5.40 -23.11 -23.40
C TYR A 413 -6.43 -23.96 -22.68
N LYS A 414 -6.27 -25.29 -22.74
CA LYS A 414 -7.14 -26.24 -22.04
C LYS A 414 -6.95 -26.10 -20.53
N CYS A 415 -8.04 -26.28 -19.77
CA CYS A 415 -7.94 -26.44 -18.33
C CYS A 415 -7.03 -27.64 -17.99
N VAL A 416 -6.17 -27.47 -16.99
CA VAL A 416 -5.22 -28.52 -16.57
C VAL A 416 -5.88 -29.63 -15.75
N VAL A 417 -7.09 -29.41 -15.24
CA VAL A 417 -7.82 -30.40 -14.46
C VAL A 417 -8.34 -31.48 -15.39
N GLU A 418 -8.04 -32.74 -15.06
CA GLU A 418 -8.44 -33.91 -15.84
C GLU A 418 -9.97 -33.94 -16.06
N GLY A 419 -10.39 -34.30 -17.28
CA GLY A 419 -11.79 -34.30 -17.68
C GLY A 419 -12.40 -32.92 -17.99
N CYS A 420 -11.71 -31.80 -17.69
CA CYS A 420 -12.24 -30.48 -17.99
C CYS A 420 -11.96 -30.06 -19.44
N MET A 421 -13.02 -29.74 -20.19
CA MET A 421 -12.94 -29.33 -21.61
C MET A 421 -12.89 -27.81 -21.80
N PHE A 422 -12.89 -27.03 -20.72
CA PHE A 422 -12.82 -25.57 -20.78
C PHE A 422 -11.52 -25.10 -21.46
N ARG A 423 -11.63 -24.10 -22.34
CA ARG A 423 -10.49 -23.45 -23.00
C ARG A 423 -10.60 -21.94 -22.87
N ALA A 424 -9.53 -21.28 -22.42
CA ALA A 424 -9.45 -19.82 -22.39
C ALA A 424 -8.00 -19.33 -22.37
N ASP A 425 -7.77 -18.02 -22.43
CA ASP A 425 -6.44 -17.47 -22.20
C ASP A 425 -6.00 -17.66 -20.73
N PRO A 426 -4.69 -17.58 -20.41
CA PRO A 426 -4.19 -17.94 -19.09
C PRO A 426 -4.75 -17.11 -17.92
N ALA A 427 -5.29 -15.91 -18.17
CA ALA A 427 -5.94 -15.13 -17.12
C ALA A 427 -7.31 -15.74 -16.75
N HIS A 428 -8.09 -16.14 -17.74
CA HIS A 428 -9.40 -16.75 -17.54
C HIS A 428 -9.30 -18.20 -17.05
N VAL A 429 -8.25 -18.95 -17.41
CA VAL A 429 -8.00 -20.29 -16.84
C VAL A 429 -7.83 -20.21 -15.32
N ALA A 430 -7.16 -19.18 -14.79
CA ALA A 430 -6.98 -19.01 -13.34
C ALA A 430 -8.30 -18.76 -12.59
N ASP A 431 -9.17 -17.94 -13.18
CA ASP A 431 -10.50 -17.65 -12.64
C ASP A 431 -11.41 -18.89 -12.73
N HIS A 432 -11.38 -19.60 -13.86
CA HIS A 432 -12.06 -20.87 -14.05
C HIS A 432 -11.65 -21.94 -13.02
N LEU A 433 -10.34 -22.12 -12.77
CA LEU A 433 -9.86 -23.04 -11.74
C LEU A 433 -10.45 -22.71 -10.35
N SER A 434 -10.57 -21.42 -10.03
CA SER A 434 -11.10 -20.99 -8.75
C SER A 434 -12.61 -21.20 -8.64
N ARG A 435 -13.36 -20.97 -9.73
CA ARG A 435 -14.84 -21.04 -9.73
C ARG A 435 -15.39 -22.43 -9.96
N ASN A 436 -14.84 -23.15 -10.93
CA ASN A 436 -15.39 -24.42 -11.41
C ASN A 436 -14.74 -25.64 -10.73
N HIS A 437 -13.52 -25.49 -10.22
CA HIS A 437 -12.80 -26.58 -9.56
C HIS A 437 -12.52 -26.30 -8.08
N SER A 438 -12.86 -25.10 -7.59
CA SER A 438 -12.52 -24.65 -6.23
C SER A 438 -11.02 -24.82 -5.88
N LYS A 439 -10.15 -24.88 -6.89
CA LYS A 439 -8.70 -25.07 -6.74
C LYS A 439 -7.98 -23.74 -6.92
N LYS A 440 -7.12 -23.39 -5.96
CA LYS A 440 -6.11 -22.33 -6.10
C LYS A 440 -4.81 -22.90 -6.67
N PHE A 441 -3.92 -22.06 -7.18
CA PHE A 441 -2.59 -22.48 -7.70
C PHE A 441 -1.79 -23.36 -6.73
N GLY A 442 -1.94 -23.18 -5.41
CA GLY A 442 -1.25 -23.99 -4.41
C GLY A 442 -1.88 -25.36 -4.13
N GLN A 443 -3.06 -25.64 -4.69
CA GLN A 443 -3.81 -26.90 -4.53
C GLN A 443 -3.81 -27.75 -5.80
N LEU A 444 -3.17 -27.28 -6.87
CA LEU A 444 -2.96 -28.07 -8.07
C LEU A 444 -1.97 -29.20 -7.79
N THR A 445 -2.16 -30.35 -8.45
CA THR A 445 -1.15 -31.41 -8.44
C THR A 445 0.13 -30.91 -9.09
N ALA A 446 1.23 -31.65 -8.93
CA ALA A 446 2.51 -31.22 -9.50
C ALA A 446 2.46 -31.21 -11.03
N GLU A 447 1.75 -32.16 -11.61
CA GLU A 447 1.51 -32.35 -13.04
C GLU A 447 0.63 -31.19 -13.57
N GLU A 448 -0.50 -30.91 -12.92
CA GLU A 448 -1.39 -29.78 -13.24
C GLU A 448 -0.62 -28.44 -13.19
N LEU A 449 0.21 -28.25 -12.16
CA LEU A 449 0.99 -27.03 -11.98
C LEU A 449 2.11 -26.89 -13.02
N PHE A 450 2.74 -27.99 -13.42
CA PHE A 450 3.76 -28.02 -14.47
C PHE A 450 3.16 -27.64 -15.82
N GLU A 451 2.05 -28.26 -16.20
CA GLU A 451 1.32 -27.96 -17.43
C GLU A 451 0.86 -26.50 -17.48
N LEU A 452 0.31 -25.99 -16.38
CA LEU A 452 -0.10 -24.59 -16.29
C LEU A 452 1.06 -23.60 -16.42
N LYS A 453 2.26 -23.97 -15.94
CA LYS A 453 3.47 -23.17 -16.13
C LYS A 453 3.93 -23.23 -17.59
N ARG A 454 3.96 -24.41 -18.22
CA ARG A 454 4.33 -24.57 -19.63
C ARG A 454 3.46 -23.70 -20.52
N MET A 455 2.14 -23.78 -20.36
CA MET A 455 1.17 -22.94 -21.08
C MET A 455 1.41 -21.44 -20.89
N ARG A 456 1.76 -21.01 -19.67
CA ARG A 456 2.09 -19.59 -19.38
C ARG A 456 3.39 -19.13 -20.04
N VAL A 457 4.39 -20.01 -20.13
CA VAL A 457 5.67 -19.72 -20.80
C VAL A 457 5.43 -19.55 -22.30
N GLU A 458 4.71 -20.48 -22.92
CA GLU A 458 4.32 -20.40 -24.34
C GLU A 458 3.51 -19.14 -24.63
N PHE A 459 2.49 -18.84 -23.80
CA PHE A 459 1.69 -17.63 -23.95
C PHE A 459 2.56 -16.38 -23.91
N LYS A 460 3.46 -16.29 -22.93
CA LYS A 460 4.37 -15.16 -22.79
C LYS A 460 5.25 -15.00 -24.03
N LYS A 461 5.83 -16.09 -24.53
CA LYS A 461 6.67 -16.09 -25.74
C LYS A 461 5.90 -15.62 -26.98
N THR A 462 4.65 -16.05 -27.13
CA THR A 462 3.79 -15.58 -28.23
C THR A 462 3.42 -14.10 -28.06
N MET A 463 3.07 -13.65 -26.86
CA MET A 463 2.79 -12.24 -26.60
C MET A 463 4.00 -11.33 -26.84
N GLU A 464 5.22 -11.76 -26.50
CA GLU A 464 6.43 -10.97 -26.78
C GLU A 464 6.66 -10.76 -28.29
N ARG A 465 6.32 -11.75 -29.12
CA ARG A 465 6.42 -11.68 -30.59
C ARG A 465 5.28 -10.93 -31.26
N GLU A 466 4.06 -11.06 -30.76
CA GLU A 466 2.88 -10.58 -31.49
C GLU A 466 2.35 -9.25 -30.95
N LEU A 467 2.50 -8.95 -29.66
CA LEU A 467 1.83 -7.81 -29.01
C LEU A 467 2.08 -6.46 -29.70
N HIS A 468 3.31 -6.22 -30.16
CA HIS A 468 3.69 -4.94 -30.80
C HIS A 468 3.06 -4.73 -32.18
N LYS A 469 2.62 -5.81 -32.85
CA LYS A 469 1.87 -5.71 -34.12
C LYS A 469 0.48 -5.10 -33.91
N PHE A 470 -0.12 -5.39 -32.75
CA PHE A 470 -1.42 -4.87 -32.35
C PHE A 470 -1.33 -3.54 -31.61
N PHE A 471 -0.30 -3.36 -30.78
CA PHE A 471 -0.08 -2.16 -29.97
C PHE A 471 1.35 -1.66 -30.18
N PRO A 472 1.60 -0.82 -31.20
CA PRO A 472 2.94 -0.32 -31.51
C PRO A 472 3.47 0.59 -30.42
N TYR A 473 4.79 0.81 -30.40
CA TYR A 473 5.32 1.93 -29.63
C TYR A 473 4.97 3.24 -30.34
N LYS A 474 4.75 4.30 -29.56
CA LYS A 474 4.41 5.64 -30.05
C LYS A 474 5.49 6.22 -30.96
N ASP A 475 6.72 5.80 -30.77
CA ASP A 475 7.87 6.23 -31.57
C ASP A 475 7.93 5.50 -32.93
N ASP A 476 7.22 4.37 -33.09
CA ASP A 476 7.14 3.60 -34.34
C ASP A 476 6.01 4.09 -35.26
N ILE A 477 5.31 5.16 -34.89
CA ILE A 477 4.29 5.78 -35.74
C ILE A 477 5.01 6.87 -36.55
N PRO A 478 5.28 6.65 -37.86
CA PRO A 478 5.92 7.68 -38.68
C PRO A 478 5.12 8.98 -38.54
N ASP A 479 5.81 10.10 -38.29
CA ASP A 479 5.20 11.41 -38.08
C ASP A 479 4.33 11.74 -39.30
N GLY A 480 3.04 11.46 -39.19
CA GLY A 480 2.07 11.78 -40.22
C GLY A 480 1.93 13.31 -40.33
N PRO A 481 1.54 13.84 -41.50
CA PRO A 481 1.48 15.28 -41.80
C PRO A 481 0.42 16.08 -40.99
N PHE A 482 -0.13 15.51 -39.91
CA PHE A 482 -1.20 16.11 -39.11
C PHE A 482 -0.78 16.51 -37.69
N ARG A 483 0.52 16.50 -37.36
CA ARG A 483 1.00 16.87 -36.01
C ARG A 483 1.05 18.38 -35.73
N ASP A 484 0.87 19.23 -36.74
CA ASP A 484 0.93 20.70 -36.61
C ASP A 484 -0.42 21.40 -36.33
N LEU A 485 -1.48 20.66 -36.00
CA LEU A 485 -2.83 21.22 -35.82
C LEU A 485 -3.41 21.13 -34.39
N PHE A 486 -2.60 20.88 -33.35
CA PHE A 486 -3.08 20.83 -31.96
C PHE A 486 -2.23 21.61 -30.96
#